data_AF-A0A956IQH0-F1
#
_entry.id   AF-A0A956IQH0-F1
#
_cell.length_a   1.000
_cell.length_b   1.000
_cell.length_c   1.000
_cell.angle_alpha   90.00
_cell.angle_beta   90.00
_cell.angle_gamma   90.00
#
_symmetry.space_group_name_H-M   'P 1'
#
loop_
_entity.id
_entity.type
_entity.pdbx_description
1 polymer ?
#
loop_
_entity_poly.entity_id
_entity_poly.type
_entity_poly.pdbx_seq_one_letter_code
_entity_poly.pdbx_strand_id
1 'polypeptide(L)'
;MSLLTQHIVDEIARGAELGLRQSEIAALIGVSPGTLSRWKKRGEEIAAHLDGIAQQAEDALKLDPTADVEEWVVQLDVEALPEMEQLYLGVVRELSGGDVRLRKDILTKVTMAAKEDPQFGLDVLRYLDRRDAAANAAIEVEIDNDGVVAVRAGIPQADLEHLAEQATRMQIERRAAQRAKLGEGKE
;
A
#
# COMPACT_ATOMS: atom_id res chain seq x y z
N MET A 1 -8.93 25.97 20.11
CA MET A 1 -9.88 25.21 19.28
C MET A 1 -9.26 25.11 17.91
N SER A 2 -8.96 23.91 17.42
CA SER A 2 -8.41 23.73 16.06
C SER A 2 -9.50 24.08 15.05
N LEU A 3 -9.15 24.83 14.00
CA LEU A 3 -10.07 25.13 12.90
C LEU A 3 -10.13 23.99 11.87
N LEU A 4 -9.16 23.07 11.88
CA LEU A 4 -9.12 21.94 10.95
C LEU A 4 -10.22 20.94 11.31
N THR A 5 -11.08 20.63 10.33
CA THR A 5 -12.21 19.72 10.43
C THR A 5 -12.26 18.84 9.18
N GLN A 6 -13.04 17.75 9.21
CA GLN A 6 -13.20 16.89 8.03
C GLN A 6 -13.71 17.67 6.81
N HIS A 7 -14.67 18.57 7.00
CA HIS A 7 -15.17 19.42 5.92
C HIS A 7 -14.06 20.24 5.26
N ILE A 8 -13.09 20.76 6.02
CA ILE A 8 -11.94 21.48 5.44
C ILE A 8 -11.03 20.54 4.65
N VAL A 9 -10.82 19.32 5.11
CA VAL A 9 -10.05 18.31 4.37
C VAL A 9 -10.74 18.00 3.03
N ASP A 10 -12.06 17.84 3.02
CA ASP A 10 -12.83 17.59 1.80
C ASP A 10 -12.74 18.77 0.79
N GLU A 11 -12.75 20.02 1.28
CA GLU A 11 -12.55 21.20 0.43
C GLU A 11 -11.10 21.31 -0.09
N ILE A 12 -10.11 20.87 0.69
CA ILE A 12 -8.72 20.75 0.23
C ILE A 12 -8.63 19.70 -0.90
N ALA A 13 -9.28 18.54 -0.74
CA ALA A 13 -9.35 17.50 -1.76
C ALA A 13 -9.94 18.04 -3.07
N ARG A 14 -11.11 18.70 -2.98
CA ARG A 14 -11.75 19.33 -4.14
C ARG A 14 -10.83 20.35 -4.81
N GLY A 15 -10.12 21.17 -4.03
CA GLY A 15 -9.16 22.13 -4.57
C GLY A 15 -8.00 21.46 -5.32
N ALA A 16 -7.48 20.36 -4.78
CA ALA A 16 -6.41 19.58 -5.41
C ALA A 16 -6.88 18.90 -6.72
N GLU A 17 -8.09 18.31 -6.72
CA GLU A 17 -8.71 17.71 -7.92
C GLU A 17 -8.92 18.73 -9.04
N LEU A 18 -9.22 19.99 -8.69
CA LEU A 18 -9.34 21.10 -9.63
C LEU A 18 -7.97 21.63 -10.11
N GLY A 19 -6.85 21.07 -9.62
CA GLY A 19 -5.50 21.48 -9.97
C GLY A 19 -5.10 22.85 -9.39
N LEU A 20 -5.78 23.31 -8.35
CA LEU A 20 -5.46 24.58 -7.69
C LEU A 20 -4.11 24.51 -6.98
N ARG A 21 -3.38 25.64 -6.97
CA ARG A 21 -2.17 25.78 -6.18
C ARG A 21 -2.52 25.85 -4.70
N GLN A 22 -1.59 25.46 -3.84
CA GLN A 22 -1.79 25.49 -2.39
C GLN A 22 -2.23 26.87 -1.85
N SER A 23 -1.76 27.97 -2.43
CA SER A 23 -2.20 29.32 -2.06
C SER A 23 -3.66 29.60 -2.44
N GLU A 24 -4.13 29.04 -3.55
CA GLU A 24 -5.51 29.18 -4.03
C GLU A 24 -6.45 28.29 -3.20
N ILE A 25 -6.01 27.08 -2.85
CA ILE A 25 -6.72 26.21 -1.91
C ILE A 25 -6.85 26.87 -0.53
N ALA A 26 -5.79 27.50 -0.02
CA ALA A 26 -5.84 28.23 1.24
C ALA A 26 -6.88 29.37 1.20
N ALA A 27 -6.94 30.11 0.09
CA ALA A 27 -7.95 31.14 -0.12
C ALA A 27 -9.37 30.58 -0.19
N LEU A 28 -9.56 29.46 -0.90
CA LEU A 28 -10.84 28.75 -1.03
C LEU A 28 -11.44 28.38 0.32
N ILE A 29 -10.62 27.81 1.21
CA ILE A 29 -11.06 27.36 2.55
C ILE A 29 -11.02 28.48 3.61
N GLY A 30 -10.70 29.72 3.21
CA GLY A 30 -10.71 30.89 4.10
C GLY A 30 -9.60 30.90 5.15
N VAL A 31 -8.44 30.32 4.88
CA VAL A 31 -7.28 30.32 5.80
C VAL A 31 -6.05 30.97 5.17
N SER A 32 -5.09 31.37 6.01
CA SER A 32 -3.81 31.86 5.49
C SER A 32 -2.97 30.69 4.91
N PRO A 33 -2.16 30.92 3.86
CA PRO A 33 -1.25 29.90 3.32
C PRO A 33 -0.32 29.32 4.40
N GLY A 34 0.09 30.13 5.37
CA GLY A 34 0.92 29.68 6.50
C GLY A 34 0.18 28.73 7.46
N THR A 35 -1.14 28.83 7.58
CA THR A 35 -1.93 27.85 8.34
C THR A 35 -2.01 26.52 7.59
N LEU A 36 -2.33 26.54 6.30
CA LEU A 36 -2.36 25.32 5.48
C LEU A 36 -0.99 24.63 5.42
N SER A 37 0.09 25.40 5.29
CA SER A 37 1.47 24.88 5.34
C SER A 37 1.80 24.21 6.67
N ARG A 38 1.37 24.79 7.80
CA ARG A 38 1.57 24.17 9.13
C ARG A 38 0.80 22.87 9.29
N TRP A 39 -0.43 22.79 8.79
CA TRP A 39 -1.22 21.56 8.81
C TRP A 39 -0.55 20.47 7.97
N LYS A 40 -0.13 20.80 6.75
CA LYS A 40 0.63 19.89 5.88
C LYS A 40 1.89 19.37 6.58
N LYS A 41 2.70 20.27 7.13
CA LYS A 41 3.92 19.90 7.84
C LYS A 41 3.65 18.95 9.01
N ARG A 42 2.60 19.22 9.80
CA ARG A 42 2.23 18.34 10.92
C ARG A 42 1.82 16.95 10.43
N GLY A 43 1.08 16.86 9.33
CA GLY A 43 0.75 15.58 8.71
C GLY A 43 2.00 14.85 8.19
N GLU A 44 2.97 15.57 7.62
CA GLU A 44 4.22 14.99 7.12
C GLU A 44 5.06 14.39 8.26
N GLU A 45 5.07 15.04 9.43
CA GLU A 45 5.71 14.51 10.64
C GLU A 45 5.05 13.20 11.12
N ILE A 46 3.72 13.14 11.09
CA ILE A 46 2.96 11.94 11.49
C ILE A 46 3.22 10.82 10.46
N ALA A 47 3.15 11.13 9.16
CA ALA A 47 3.43 10.17 8.10
C ALA A 47 4.85 9.60 8.22
N ALA A 48 5.86 10.46 8.44
CA ALA A 48 7.24 10.02 8.65
C ALA A 48 7.40 9.14 9.90
N HIS A 49 6.63 9.39 10.96
CA HIS A 49 6.63 8.54 12.14
C HIS A 49 6.05 7.15 11.85
N LEU A 50 4.89 7.09 11.19
CA LEU A 50 4.28 5.83 10.76
C LEU A 50 5.19 5.06 9.79
N ASP A 51 5.84 5.75 8.86
CA ASP A 51 6.83 5.16 7.97
C ASP A 51 8.01 4.56 8.74
N GLY A 52 8.47 5.21 9.81
CA GLY A 52 9.50 4.67 10.68
C GLY A 52 9.07 3.37 11.38
N ILE A 53 7.82 3.29 11.84
CA ILE A 53 7.25 2.07 12.44
C ILE A 53 7.13 0.96 11.39
N ALA A 54 6.64 1.31 10.20
CA ALA A 54 6.54 0.37 9.09
C ALA A 54 7.92 -0.20 8.72
N GLN A 55 8.94 0.64 8.62
CA GLN A 55 10.30 0.20 8.34
C GLN A 55 10.83 -0.76 9.41
N GLN A 56 10.58 -0.48 10.69
CA GLN A 56 10.98 -1.38 11.78
C GLN A 56 10.31 -2.74 11.67
N ALA A 57 9.02 -2.78 11.31
CA ALA A 57 8.30 -4.02 11.10
C ALA A 57 8.83 -4.81 9.90
N GLU A 58 9.12 -4.13 8.79
CA GLU A 58 9.73 -4.74 7.61
C GLU A 58 11.11 -5.31 7.93
N ASP A 59 11.96 -4.56 8.62
CA ASP A 59 13.32 -4.97 8.97
C ASP A 59 13.30 -6.21 9.87
N ALA A 60 12.37 -6.27 10.82
CA ALA A 60 12.17 -7.43 11.67
C ALA A 60 11.74 -8.67 10.87
N LEU A 61 10.78 -8.53 9.95
CA LEU A 61 10.35 -9.64 9.08
C LEU A 61 11.45 -10.10 8.12
N LYS A 62 12.32 -9.18 7.66
CA LYS A 62 13.49 -9.54 6.83
C LYS A 62 14.53 -10.34 7.61
N LEU A 63 14.68 -10.06 8.90
CA LEU A 63 15.60 -10.79 9.79
C LEU A 63 15.01 -12.13 10.22
N ASP A 64 13.74 -12.15 10.57
CA ASP A 64 12.96 -13.32 10.97
C ASP A 64 11.55 -13.24 10.36
N PRO A 65 11.27 -14.03 9.31
CA PRO A 65 9.95 -14.03 8.65
C PRO A 65 8.80 -14.48 9.57
N THR A 66 9.12 -15.09 10.70
CA THR A 66 8.14 -15.53 11.71
C THR A 66 7.97 -14.54 12.86
N ALA A 67 8.66 -13.40 12.81
CA ALA A 67 8.55 -12.35 13.80
C ALA A 67 7.09 -11.91 13.98
N ASP A 68 6.66 -11.84 15.24
CA ASP A 68 5.36 -11.29 15.58
C ASP A 68 5.42 -9.76 15.48
N VAL A 69 4.74 -9.23 14.47
CA VAL A 69 4.69 -7.79 14.18
C VAL A 69 3.33 -7.17 14.48
N GLU A 70 2.45 -7.89 15.18
CA GLU A 70 1.09 -7.41 15.48
C GLU A 70 1.09 -6.08 16.23
N GLU A 71 2.02 -5.90 17.18
CA GLU A 71 2.17 -4.64 17.91
C GLU A 71 2.48 -3.45 17.00
N TRP A 72 3.32 -3.65 15.96
CA TRP A 72 3.61 -2.61 14.98
C TRP A 72 2.43 -2.34 14.04
N VAL A 73 1.72 -3.39 13.60
CA VAL A 73 0.53 -3.26 12.76
C VAL A 73 -0.57 -2.45 13.45
N VAL A 74 -0.76 -2.65 14.76
CA VAL A 74 -1.69 -1.83 15.57
C VAL A 74 -1.24 -0.37 15.61
N GLN A 75 0.05 -0.09 15.75
CA GLN A 75 0.56 1.28 15.76
C GLN A 75 0.46 1.98 14.39
N LEU A 76 0.45 1.21 13.29
CA LEU A 76 0.21 1.72 11.94
C LEU A 76 -1.26 2.03 11.65
N ASP A 77 -2.18 1.73 12.58
CA ASP A 77 -3.58 1.97 12.38
C ASP A 77 -3.95 3.45 12.44
N VAL A 78 -4.11 4.05 11.26
CA VAL A 78 -4.54 5.44 11.10
C VAL A 78 -5.89 5.69 11.79
N GLU A 79 -6.80 4.71 11.83
CA GLU A 79 -8.10 4.88 12.49
C GLU A 79 -7.99 4.92 14.02
N ALA A 80 -6.91 4.37 14.57
CA ALA A 80 -6.60 4.41 16.00
C ALA A 80 -5.92 5.72 16.43
N LEU A 81 -5.48 6.56 15.49
CA LEU A 81 -4.87 7.86 15.80
C LEU A 81 -5.91 8.83 16.39
N PRO A 82 -5.49 9.82 17.20
CA PRO A 82 -6.36 10.90 17.61
C PRO A 82 -6.99 11.59 16.39
N GLU A 83 -8.27 11.97 16.47
CA GLU A 83 -9.04 12.57 15.36
C GLU A 83 -8.29 13.70 14.65
N MET A 84 -7.62 14.57 15.42
CA MET A 84 -6.82 15.67 14.87
C MET A 84 -5.64 15.20 14.00
N GLU A 85 -5.00 14.10 14.35
CA GLU A 85 -3.88 13.53 13.59
C GLU A 85 -4.36 12.88 12.30
N GLN A 86 -5.53 12.22 12.33
CA GLN A 86 -6.19 11.73 11.13
C GLN A 86 -6.47 12.87 10.13
N LEU A 87 -6.96 14.01 10.62
CA LEU A 87 -7.20 15.19 9.78
C LEU A 87 -5.91 15.75 9.17
N TYR A 88 -4.80 15.80 9.92
CA TYR A 88 -3.51 16.24 9.38
C TYR A 88 -2.98 15.31 8.29
N LEU A 89 -3.12 13.99 8.48
CA LEU A 89 -2.80 13.00 7.44
C LEU A 89 -3.68 13.18 6.20
N GLY A 90 -4.97 13.47 6.40
CA GLY A 90 -5.89 13.84 5.32
C GLY A 90 -5.34 15.01 4.49
N VAL A 91 -4.93 16.10 5.13
CA VAL A 91 -4.33 17.25 4.41
C VAL A 91 -3.12 16.85 3.55
N VAL A 92 -2.24 15.98 4.06
CA VAL A 92 -1.05 15.53 3.30
C VAL A 92 -1.43 14.66 2.12
N ARG A 93 -2.36 13.73 2.31
CA ARG A 93 -2.86 12.84 1.26
C ARG A 93 -3.40 13.65 0.09
N GLU A 94 -4.27 14.59 0.37
CA GLU A 94 -4.94 15.39 -0.66
C GLU A 94 -3.98 16.38 -1.35
N LEU A 95 -3.04 16.99 -0.62
CA LEU A 95 -2.09 17.94 -1.22
C LEU A 95 -0.89 17.30 -1.92
N SER A 96 -0.50 16.09 -1.51
CA SER A 96 0.70 15.42 -2.03
C SER A 96 0.37 14.34 -3.06
N GLY A 97 -0.91 14.01 -3.25
CA GLY A 97 -1.36 12.97 -4.18
C GLY A 97 -0.88 11.57 -3.81
N GLY A 98 -0.47 11.36 -2.55
CA GLY A 98 0.16 10.13 -2.06
C GLY A 98 -0.71 9.40 -1.04
N ASP A 99 -0.86 8.09 -1.21
CA ASP A 99 -1.73 7.26 -0.36
C ASP A 99 -0.92 6.58 0.76
N VAL A 100 -0.83 7.24 1.92
CA VAL A 100 -0.18 6.70 3.14
C VAL A 100 -0.79 5.36 3.58
N ARG A 101 -2.05 5.08 3.18
CA ARG A 101 -2.77 3.83 3.45
C ARG A 101 -2.12 2.59 2.82
N LEU A 102 -1.39 2.74 1.71
CA LEU A 102 -0.81 1.61 0.98
C LEU A 102 0.17 0.78 1.82
N ARG A 103 0.96 1.40 2.72
CA ARG A 103 2.00 0.66 3.48
C ARG A 103 1.44 -0.24 4.57
N LYS A 104 0.44 0.21 5.35
CA LYS A 104 -0.22 -0.64 6.39
C LYS A 104 -0.89 -1.86 5.75
N ASP A 105 -1.60 -1.66 4.65
CA ASP A 105 -2.32 -2.74 3.95
C ASP A 105 -1.35 -3.76 3.34
N ILE A 106 -0.23 -3.27 2.79
CA ILE A 106 0.85 -4.13 2.29
C ILE A 106 1.47 -4.92 3.44
N LEU A 107 1.85 -4.27 4.54
CA LEU A 107 2.45 -4.93 5.70
C LEU A 107 1.53 -5.97 6.31
N THR A 108 0.25 -5.64 6.51
CA THR A 108 -0.75 -6.58 7.05
C THR A 108 -0.86 -7.83 6.16
N LYS A 109 -0.95 -7.65 4.84
CA LYS A 109 -1.02 -8.76 3.88
C LYS A 109 0.26 -9.58 3.84
N VAL A 110 1.43 -8.92 3.91
CA VAL A 110 2.73 -9.58 3.97
C VAL A 110 2.86 -10.39 5.25
N THR A 111 2.45 -9.86 6.40
CA THR A 111 2.46 -10.59 7.68
C THR A 111 1.53 -11.80 7.64
N MET A 112 0.31 -11.65 7.12
CA MET A 112 -0.61 -12.79 6.95
C MET A 112 -0.02 -13.85 6.04
N ALA A 113 0.53 -13.46 4.89
CA ALA A 113 1.11 -14.40 3.94
C ALA A 113 2.41 -15.03 4.46
N ALA A 114 3.23 -14.31 5.23
CA ALA A 114 4.46 -14.84 5.85
C ALA A 114 4.17 -15.90 6.92
N LYS A 115 3.04 -15.80 7.64
CA LYS A 115 2.59 -16.82 8.59
C LYS A 115 2.27 -18.15 7.89
N GLU A 116 1.82 -18.12 6.63
CA GLU A 116 1.48 -19.31 5.84
C GLU A 116 2.65 -19.80 4.96
N ASP A 117 3.40 -18.88 4.36
CA ASP A 117 4.59 -19.10 3.54
C ASP A 117 5.67 -18.04 3.85
N PRO A 118 6.62 -18.35 4.75
CA PRO A 118 7.70 -17.46 5.13
C PRO A 118 8.57 -16.98 3.97
N GLN A 119 8.76 -17.82 2.95
CA GLN A 119 9.62 -17.50 1.81
C GLN A 119 8.93 -16.50 0.87
N PHE A 120 7.62 -16.64 0.67
CA PHE A 120 6.82 -15.66 -0.07
C PHE A 120 6.85 -14.28 0.59
N GLY A 121 6.67 -14.21 1.92
CA GLY A 121 6.74 -12.96 2.68
C GLY A 121 8.08 -12.23 2.47
N LEU A 122 9.20 -12.95 2.54
CA LEU A 122 10.54 -12.43 2.26
C LEU A 122 10.69 -11.90 0.83
N ASP A 123 10.16 -12.62 -0.15
CA ASP A 123 10.28 -12.23 -1.55
C ASP A 123 9.49 -10.96 -1.85
N VAL A 124 8.32 -10.77 -1.23
CA VAL A 124 7.55 -9.51 -1.32
C VAL A 124 8.32 -8.35 -0.69
N LEU A 125 8.87 -8.53 0.52
CA LEU A 125 9.66 -7.48 1.20
C LEU A 125 10.90 -7.08 0.40
N ARG A 126 11.65 -8.05 -0.14
CA ARG A 126 12.81 -7.79 -1.00
C ARG A 126 12.44 -7.12 -2.33
N TYR A 127 11.21 -7.31 -2.79
CA TYR A 127 10.71 -6.64 -3.99
C TYR A 127 10.35 -5.17 -3.69
N LEU A 128 9.74 -4.88 -2.54
CA LEU A 128 9.44 -3.52 -2.08
C LEU A 128 10.73 -2.70 -1.91
N ASP A 129 11.76 -3.25 -1.27
CA ASP A 129 13.08 -2.61 -1.12
C ASP A 129 13.69 -2.22 -2.47
N ARG A 130 13.62 -3.11 -3.46
CA ARG A 130 14.15 -2.87 -4.80
C ARG A 130 13.39 -1.76 -5.54
N ARG A 131 12.13 -1.51 -5.20
CA ARG A 131 11.29 -0.49 -5.83
C ARG A 131 11.47 0.89 -5.20
N ASP A 132 11.61 0.98 -3.88
CA ASP A 132 11.99 2.23 -3.21
C ASP A 132 13.36 2.72 -3.74
N ALA A 133 14.25 1.79 -4.07
CA ALA A 133 15.51 2.09 -4.77
C ALA A 133 15.34 2.51 -6.25
N ALA A 134 14.22 2.20 -6.91
CA ALA A 134 14.03 2.32 -8.36
C ALA A 134 13.00 3.37 -8.82
N ALA A 135 12.31 4.08 -7.91
CA ALA A 135 11.40 5.21 -8.15
C ALA A 135 10.77 5.28 -9.57
N ASN A 136 9.53 4.76 -9.75
CA ASN A 136 8.57 4.98 -10.87
C ASN A 136 8.01 3.73 -11.63
N ALA A 137 7.62 2.64 -10.98
CA ALA A 137 6.81 1.60 -11.66
C ALA A 137 5.46 1.43 -10.96
N ALA A 138 4.33 1.60 -11.66
CA ALA A 138 2.98 1.39 -11.13
C ALA A 138 2.72 -0.11 -10.86
N ILE A 139 2.04 -0.43 -9.75
CA ILE A 139 1.64 -1.80 -9.39
C ILE A 139 0.12 -1.90 -9.54
N GLU A 140 -0.34 -2.95 -10.24
CA GLU A 140 -1.69 -3.48 -10.09
C GLU A 140 -1.61 -4.77 -9.26
N VAL A 141 -2.31 -4.79 -8.12
CA VAL A 141 -2.45 -5.96 -7.25
C VAL A 141 -3.87 -6.48 -7.45
N GLU A 142 -4.00 -7.69 -7.98
CA GLU A 142 -5.28 -8.37 -8.09
C GLU A 142 -5.49 -9.21 -6.82
N ILE A 143 -6.58 -8.93 -6.11
CA ILE A 143 -6.94 -9.53 -4.82
C ILE A 143 -8.33 -10.15 -4.98
N ASP A 144 -8.47 -11.43 -4.67
CA ASP A 144 -9.76 -12.10 -4.57
C ASP A 144 -10.16 -12.34 -3.10
N ASN A 145 -11.27 -13.04 -2.89
CA ASN A 145 -11.83 -13.30 -1.56
C ASN A 145 -10.95 -14.21 -0.68
N ASP A 146 -9.97 -14.91 -1.27
CA ASP A 146 -9.06 -15.85 -0.60
C ASP A 146 -7.62 -15.31 -0.50
N GLY A 147 -7.30 -14.17 -1.12
CA GLY A 147 -6.00 -13.49 -0.95
C GLY A 147 -5.48 -12.72 -2.18
N VAL A 148 -4.17 -12.47 -2.20
CA VAL A 148 -3.50 -11.82 -3.34
C VAL A 148 -3.26 -12.86 -4.43
N VAL A 149 -3.93 -12.74 -5.56
CA VAL A 149 -3.90 -13.73 -6.65
C VAL A 149 -2.77 -13.44 -7.64
N ALA A 150 -2.46 -12.16 -7.86
CA ALA A 150 -1.36 -11.76 -8.72
C ALA A 150 -0.81 -10.37 -8.37
N VAL A 151 0.52 -10.26 -8.38
CA VAL A 151 1.25 -9.00 -8.40
C VAL A 151 1.85 -8.86 -9.80
N ARG A 152 1.35 -7.93 -10.61
CA ARG A 152 1.87 -7.72 -11.98
C ARG A 152 2.65 -6.41 -12.04
N ALA A 153 3.89 -6.52 -12.51
CA ALA A 153 4.78 -5.39 -12.74
C ALA A 153 4.69 -4.96 -14.21
N GLY A 154 4.10 -3.79 -14.46
CA GLY A 154 4.29 -2.97 -15.68
C GLY A 154 4.42 -3.70 -17.02
N ILE A 155 3.44 -4.51 -17.40
CA ILE A 155 3.37 -5.10 -18.75
C ILE A 155 2.26 -4.39 -19.53
N PRO A 156 2.49 -3.90 -20.77
CA PRO A 156 1.43 -3.35 -21.61
C PRO A 156 0.23 -4.31 -21.71
N GLN A 157 -1.00 -3.79 -21.74
CA GLN A 157 -2.23 -4.61 -21.65
C GLN A 157 -2.31 -5.75 -22.69
N ALA A 158 -1.74 -5.57 -23.89
CA ALA A 158 -1.68 -6.61 -24.92
C ALA A 158 -0.78 -7.80 -24.53
N ASP A 159 0.28 -7.56 -23.76
CA ASP A 159 1.18 -8.59 -23.28
C ASP A 159 0.61 -9.28 -22.02
N LEU A 160 -0.30 -8.62 -21.29
CA LEU A 160 -1.07 -9.23 -20.19
C LEU A 160 -2.01 -10.34 -20.69
N GLU A 161 -2.66 -10.14 -21.83
CA GLU A 161 -3.50 -11.16 -22.48
C GLU A 161 -2.65 -12.34 -22.94
N HIS A 162 -1.50 -12.08 -23.57
CA HIS A 162 -0.59 -13.13 -24.04
C HIS A 162 0.01 -13.96 -22.88
N LEU A 163 0.36 -13.32 -21.77
CA LEU A 163 0.89 -14.01 -20.59
C LEU A 163 -0.20 -14.76 -19.81
N ALA A 164 -1.42 -14.24 -19.75
CA ALA A 164 -2.57 -14.94 -19.19
C ALA A 164 -2.90 -16.22 -19.99
N GLU A 165 -2.82 -16.15 -21.32
CA GLU A 165 -2.96 -17.32 -22.19
C GLU A 165 -1.85 -18.35 -21.96
N GLN A 166 -0.59 -17.91 -21.83
CA GLN A 166 0.53 -18.81 -21.55
C GLN A 166 0.43 -19.47 -20.16
N ALA A 167 0.06 -18.71 -19.13
CA ALA A 167 -0.13 -19.23 -17.78
C ALA A 167 -1.28 -20.25 -17.72
N THR A 168 -2.39 -19.96 -18.39
CA THR A 168 -3.53 -20.88 -18.51
C THR A 168 -3.10 -22.19 -19.20
N ARG A 169 -2.32 -22.09 -20.28
CA ARG A 169 -1.77 -23.26 -20.98
C ARG A 169 -0.87 -24.10 -20.07
N MET A 170 0.06 -23.48 -19.34
CA MET A 170 0.94 -24.20 -18.41
C MET A 170 0.17 -24.87 -17.26
N GLN A 171 -0.90 -24.24 -16.77
CA GLN A 171 -1.70 -24.81 -15.68
C GLN A 171 -2.51 -26.02 -16.16
N ILE A 172 -3.03 -25.98 -17.39
CA ILE A 172 -3.68 -27.13 -18.04
C ILE A 172 -2.67 -28.27 -18.23
N GLU A 173 -1.46 -27.97 -18.70
CA GLU A 173 -0.40 -28.95 -18.89
C GLU A 173 0.07 -29.57 -17.56
N ARG A 174 0.23 -28.77 -16.51
CA ARG A 174 0.56 -29.29 -15.16
C ARG A 174 -0.54 -30.18 -14.60
N ARG A 175 -1.81 -29.82 -14.75
CA ARG A 175 -2.95 -30.63 -14.30
C ARG A 175 -3.05 -31.93 -15.09
N ALA A 176 -2.79 -31.90 -16.39
CA ALA A 176 -2.71 -33.10 -17.22
C ALA A 176 -1.56 -34.03 -16.78
N ALA A 177 -0.37 -33.47 -16.53
CA ALA A 177 0.79 -34.22 -16.06
C ALA A 177 0.58 -34.82 -14.65
N GLN A 178 -0.05 -34.08 -13.74
CA GLN A 178 -0.41 -34.60 -12.41
C GLN A 178 -1.45 -35.72 -12.50
N ARG A 179 -2.46 -35.58 -13.37
CA ARG A 179 -3.44 -36.65 -13.60
C ARG A 179 -2.82 -37.91 -14.21
N ALA A 180 -1.88 -37.75 -15.14
CA ALA A 180 -1.13 -38.88 -15.71
C ALA A 180 -0.32 -39.61 -14.62
N LYS A 181 0.43 -38.87 -13.79
CA LYS A 181 1.19 -39.45 -12.67
C LYS A 181 0.32 -40.15 -11.63
N LEU A 182 -0.91 -39.68 -11.41
CA LEU A 182 -1.87 -40.32 -10.49
C LEU A 182 -2.61 -41.51 -11.12
N GLY A 183 -2.67 -41.58 -12.46
CA GLY A 183 -3.27 -42.69 -13.20
C GLY A 183 -2.33 -43.91 -13.33
N GLU A 184 -1.02 -43.69 -13.39
CA GLU A 184 0.00 -44.76 -13.51
C GLU A 184 0.22 -45.59 -12.23
N GLY A 185 -0.43 -45.24 -11.11
CA GLY A 185 -0.33 -45.98 -9.85
C GLY A 185 -1.47 -46.96 -9.55
N LYS A 186 -2.30 -47.31 -10.55
CA LYS A 186 -3.50 -48.14 -10.39
C LYS A 186 -3.59 -49.38 -11.29
N GLU A 187 -2.48 -49.88 -11.82
CA GLU A 187 -2.39 -51.22 -12.43
C GLU A 187 -1.63 -52.21 -11.55
#